data_AF-A0A968F133-F1
#
_entry.id   AF-A0A968F133-F1
#
_cell.length_a   1.000
_cell.length_b   1.000
_cell.length_c   1.000
_cell.angle_alpha   90.00
_cell.angle_beta   90.00
_cell.angle_gamma   90.00
#
_symmetry.space_group_name_H-M   'P 1'
#
loop_
_entity.id
_entity.type
_entity.pdbx_description
1 polymer ?
#
loop_
_entity_poly.entity_id
_entity_poly.type
_entity_poly.pdbx_seq_one_letter_code
_entity_poly.pdbx_strand_id
1 'polypeptide(L)'
;GGKGGKRRQGDNKTPVGVYRVMNFKKDSKFHFFMQLDYPNPTDGWYGYKDKIINAYDFREIAAAYKNREVPPQDTPLGGYIGIHGLGDMTKKKLKIHNEFNWTEGCIALRNDEISELRNYVTIGTRIIIRE
;
A
#
# COMPACT_ATOMS: atom_id res chain seq x y z
N GLY A 1 6.76 6.32 -9.20
CA GLY A 1 7.93 5.70 -9.84
C GLY A 1 7.72 5.23 -11.26
N GLY A 2 7.30 6.10 -12.20
CA GLY A 2 7.13 5.72 -13.62
C GLY A 2 5.91 4.81 -13.89
N LYS A 3 5.80 4.30 -15.13
CA LYS A 3 4.71 3.39 -15.57
C LYS A 3 4.87 1.99 -14.97
N GLY A 4 3.76 1.25 -14.80
CA GLY A 4 3.76 -0.08 -14.20
C GLY A 4 3.47 -0.05 -12.69
N GLY A 5 2.74 -1.05 -12.21
CA GLY A 5 2.58 -1.30 -10.78
C GLY A 5 3.85 -1.82 -10.09
N LYS A 6 3.83 -1.78 -8.75
CA LYS A 6 4.87 -2.34 -7.87
C LYS A 6 5.15 -3.81 -8.16
N ARG A 7 6.44 -4.18 -8.24
CA ARG A 7 6.93 -5.56 -8.46
C ARG A 7 8.05 -5.98 -7.52
N ARG A 8 8.72 -5.04 -6.84
CA ARG A 8 9.78 -5.33 -5.87
C ARG A 8 9.93 -4.23 -4.83
N GLN A 9 10.57 -4.54 -3.71
CA GLN A 9 11.01 -3.52 -2.76
C GLN A 9 11.96 -2.51 -3.44
N GLY A 10 11.82 -1.23 -3.11
CA GLY A 10 12.67 -0.15 -3.63
C GLY A 10 12.37 0.34 -5.06
N ASP A 11 11.37 -0.19 -5.75
CA ASP A 11 10.99 0.29 -7.10
C ASP A 11 10.20 1.61 -7.11
N ASN A 12 9.85 2.16 -5.95
CA ASN A 12 9.09 3.41 -5.77
C ASN A 12 7.79 3.48 -6.58
N LYS A 13 7.13 2.33 -6.74
CA LYS A 13 5.87 2.21 -7.48
C LYS A 13 4.71 1.89 -6.54
N THR A 14 3.57 2.50 -6.83
CA THR A 14 2.28 2.10 -6.25
C THR A 14 1.83 0.81 -6.93
N PRO A 15 1.37 -0.20 -6.19
CA PRO A 15 0.82 -1.40 -6.81
C PRO A 15 -0.45 -1.09 -7.60
N VAL A 16 -0.69 -1.85 -8.67
CA VAL A 16 -1.87 -1.74 -9.53
C VAL A 16 -2.64 -3.04 -9.41
N GLY A 17 -3.93 -2.94 -9.08
CA GLY A 17 -4.74 -4.11 -8.79
C GLY A 17 -5.88 -3.82 -7.84
N VAL A 18 -6.41 -4.90 -7.25
CA VAL A 18 -7.51 -4.85 -6.29
C VAL A 18 -6.99 -5.25 -4.93
N TYR A 19 -7.22 -4.38 -3.95
CA TYR A 19 -6.77 -4.53 -2.58
C TYR A 19 -7.93 -4.35 -1.61
N ARG A 20 -7.69 -4.65 -0.34
CA ARG A 20 -8.61 -4.41 0.77
C ARG A 20 -7.92 -3.67 1.90
N VAL A 21 -8.68 -2.81 2.57
CA VAL A 21 -8.22 -2.18 3.81
C VAL A 21 -8.19 -3.22 4.92
N MET A 22 -7.02 -3.46 5.49
CA MET A 22 -6.81 -4.47 6.54
C MET A 22 -6.71 -3.86 7.93
N ASN A 23 -6.21 -2.63 8.04
CA ASN A 23 -6.03 -1.98 9.32
C ASN A 23 -6.04 -0.45 9.22
N PHE A 24 -6.35 0.21 10.34
CA PHE A 24 -6.27 1.65 10.51
C PHE A 24 -5.28 1.97 11.63
N LYS A 25 -4.19 2.68 11.30
CA LYS A 25 -3.24 3.18 12.30
C LYS A 25 -3.44 4.68 12.48
N LYS A 26 -4.01 5.05 13.63
CA LYS A 26 -4.29 6.44 14.01
C LYS A 26 -3.05 7.16 14.55
N ASP A 27 -2.16 6.45 15.26
CA ASP A 27 -0.93 7.04 15.81
C ASP A 27 0.22 7.07 14.80
N SER A 28 -0.11 7.38 13.55
CA SER A 28 0.87 7.50 12.48
C SER A 28 1.45 8.91 12.49
N LYS A 29 2.76 9.04 12.27
CA LYS A 29 3.42 10.33 11.95
C LYS A 29 2.82 11.00 10.70
N PHE A 30 1.99 10.27 9.96
CA PHE A 30 1.28 10.69 8.74
C PHE A 30 -0.20 11.00 8.99
N HIS A 31 -0.60 11.35 10.23
CA HIS A 31 -1.98 11.62 10.66
C HIS A 31 -2.90 10.39 10.69
N PHE A 32 -2.92 9.62 9.61
CA PHE A 32 -3.73 8.41 9.48
C PHE A 32 -3.09 7.48 8.47
N PHE A 33 -3.18 6.16 8.69
CA PHE A 33 -2.70 5.16 7.73
C PHE A 33 -3.71 4.02 7.58
N MET A 34 -4.21 3.84 6.36
CA MET A 34 -5.06 2.74 5.92
C MET A 34 -4.19 1.67 5.27
N GLN A 35 -3.90 0.60 5.99
CA GLN A 35 -3.07 -0.49 5.49
C GLN A 35 -3.85 -1.32 4.47
N LEU A 36 -3.24 -1.61 3.32
CA LEU A 36 -3.79 -2.52 2.32
C LEU A 36 -3.22 -3.94 2.49
N ASP A 37 -3.92 -4.94 1.94
CA ASP A 37 -3.47 -6.34 1.83
C ASP A 37 -2.42 -6.57 0.73
N TYR A 38 -1.54 -5.60 0.49
CA TYR A 38 -0.38 -5.78 -0.38
C TYR A 38 0.80 -6.39 0.42
N PRO A 39 1.55 -7.34 -0.14
CA PRO A 39 1.28 -8.03 -1.41
C PRO A 39 0.11 -9.03 -1.27
N ASN A 40 -0.73 -9.13 -2.29
CA ASN A 40 -1.82 -10.12 -2.36
C ASN A 40 -1.39 -11.34 -3.23
N PRO A 41 -2.22 -12.40 -3.38
CA PRO A 41 -1.83 -13.58 -4.17
C PRO A 41 -1.51 -13.30 -5.63
N THR A 42 -2.09 -12.27 -6.24
CA THR A 42 -1.75 -11.86 -7.60
C THR A 42 -0.34 -11.28 -7.64
N ASP A 43 0.01 -10.41 -6.69
CA ASP A 43 1.36 -9.87 -6.54
C ASP A 43 2.38 -10.98 -6.26
N GLY A 44 2.04 -11.88 -5.34
CA GLY A 44 2.84 -13.05 -4.99
C GLY A 44 3.08 -13.97 -6.19
N TRP A 45 2.07 -14.21 -7.02
CA TRP A 45 2.21 -15.05 -8.22
C TRP A 45 3.20 -14.44 -9.22
N TYR A 46 3.09 -13.14 -9.51
CA TYR A 46 4.06 -12.45 -10.37
C TYR A 46 5.46 -12.48 -9.76
N GLY A 47 5.58 -12.21 -8.46
CA GLY A 47 6.84 -12.29 -7.74
C GLY A 47 7.50 -13.66 -7.82
N TYR A 48 6.73 -14.73 -7.65
CA TYR A 48 7.22 -16.10 -7.72
C TYR A 48 7.64 -16.47 -9.15
N LYS A 49 6.80 -16.16 -10.14
CA LYS A 49 7.10 -16.38 -11.56
C LYS A 49 8.39 -15.68 -12.00
N ASP A 50 8.59 -14.46 -11.53
CA ASP A 50 9.75 -13.62 -11.85
C ASP A 50 10.96 -13.91 -10.94
N LYS A 51 10.87 -14.93 -10.07
CA LYS A 51 11.91 -15.36 -9.12
C LYS A 51 12.36 -14.27 -8.14
N ILE A 52 11.48 -13.31 -7.85
CA ILE A 52 11.69 -12.26 -6.84
C ILE A 52 11.43 -12.82 -5.44
N ILE A 53 10.44 -13.68 -5.30
CA ILE A 53 10.14 -14.41 -4.06
C ILE A 53 10.22 -15.92 -4.29
N ASN A 54 10.42 -16.67 -3.22
CA ASN A 54 10.44 -18.13 -3.29
C ASN A 54 9.02 -18.72 -3.08
N ALA A 55 8.90 -20.05 -3.18
CA ALA A 55 7.62 -20.74 -3.00
C ALA A 55 7.05 -20.63 -1.57
N TYR A 56 7.92 -20.49 -0.56
CA TYR A 56 7.52 -20.28 0.82
C TYR A 56 6.83 -18.93 0.96
N ASP A 57 7.46 -17.84 0.51
CA ASP A 57 6.89 -16.49 0.55
C ASP A 57 5.52 -16.44 -0.15
N PHE A 58 5.40 -17.06 -1.33
CA PHE A 58 4.15 -17.12 -2.06
C PHE A 58 3.05 -17.84 -1.27
N ARG A 59 3.39 -18.96 -0.63
CA ARG A 59 2.46 -19.73 0.20
C ARG A 59 1.99 -18.91 1.40
N GLU A 60 2.88 -18.19 2.08
CA GLU A 60 2.51 -17.36 3.23
C GLU A 60 1.59 -16.20 2.82
N ILE A 61 1.86 -15.55 1.68
CA ILE A 61 0.97 -14.53 1.10
C ILE A 61 -0.42 -15.12 0.79
N ALA A 62 -0.45 -16.29 0.14
CA ALA A 62 -1.71 -16.94 -0.21
C ALA A 62 -2.52 -17.39 1.02
N ALA A 63 -1.84 -17.90 2.06
CA ALA A 63 -2.44 -18.32 3.31
C ALA A 63 -3.05 -17.11 4.06
N ALA A 64 -2.30 -16.02 4.21
CA ALA A 64 -2.79 -14.81 4.86
C ALA A 64 -4.01 -14.23 4.14
N TYR A 65 -3.98 -14.17 2.80
CA TYR A 65 -5.12 -13.71 2.01
C TYR A 65 -6.37 -14.57 2.22
N LYS A 66 -6.21 -15.90 2.24
CA LYS A 66 -7.30 -16.86 2.49
C LYS A 66 -7.91 -16.65 3.88
N ASN A 67 -7.08 -16.37 4.88
CA ASN A 67 -7.50 -16.16 6.27
C ASN A 67 -8.00 -14.74 6.55
N ARG A 68 -7.94 -13.82 5.56
CA ARG A 68 -8.18 -12.37 5.76
C ARG A 68 -7.27 -11.76 6.82
N GLU A 69 -6.02 -12.21 6.84
CA GLU A 69 -4.95 -11.68 7.69
C GLU A 69 -4.09 -10.70 6.88
N VAL A 70 -3.35 -9.84 7.58
CA VAL A 70 -2.35 -8.99 6.94
C VAL A 70 -1.25 -9.91 6.38
N PRO A 71 -0.93 -9.88 5.06
CA PRO A 71 0.11 -10.71 4.48
C PRO A 71 1.49 -10.32 5.02
N PRO A 72 2.52 -11.16 4.88
CA PRO A 72 3.89 -10.80 5.24
C PRO A 72 4.26 -9.42 4.66
N GLN A 73 4.72 -8.51 5.52
CA GLN A 73 4.98 -7.10 5.15
C GLN A 73 6.46 -6.82 4.88
N ASP A 74 7.33 -7.77 5.20
CA ASP A 74 8.76 -7.72 4.92
C ASP A 74 9.10 -8.83 3.93
N THR A 75 8.78 -8.59 2.66
CA THR A 75 9.03 -9.52 1.55
C THR A 75 9.88 -8.84 0.50
N PRO A 76 10.54 -9.60 -0.40
CA PRO A 76 11.19 -9.00 -1.57
C PRO A 76 10.26 -8.18 -2.49
N LEU A 77 8.93 -8.34 -2.39
CA LEU A 77 7.93 -7.49 -3.07
C LEU A 77 7.70 -6.14 -2.36
N GLY A 78 8.27 -5.97 -1.17
CA GLY A 78 7.95 -4.94 -0.21
C GLY A 78 6.72 -5.29 0.64
N GLY A 79 6.16 -4.26 1.25
CA GLY A 79 4.95 -4.33 2.06
C GLY A 79 4.63 -2.94 2.61
N TYR A 80 3.79 -2.87 3.64
CA TYR A 80 3.35 -1.63 4.28
C TYR A 80 2.78 -0.61 3.30
N ILE A 81 2.14 -1.08 2.22
CA ILE A 81 1.45 -0.21 1.27
C ILE A 81 0.09 0.17 1.85
N GLY A 82 -0.22 1.46 1.75
CA GLY A 82 -1.44 2.01 2.30
C GLY A 82 -1.82 3.35 1.70
N ILE A 83 -2.92 3.89 2.21
CA ILE A 83 -3.34 5.27 1.97
C ILE A 83 -3.08 6.06 3.25
N HIS A 84 -2.41 7.21 3.18
CA HIS A 84 -2.07 8.00 4.36
C HIS A 84 -2.16 9.51 4.17
N GLY A 85 -2.24 10.24 5.27
CA GLY A 85 -2.17 11.70 5.29
C GLY A 85 -0.74 12.23 5.12
N LEU A 86 -0.55 13.54 5.11
CA LEU A 86 0.79 14.15 5.02
C LEU A 86 1.51 14.25 6.38
N GLY A 87 0.77 14.11 7.49
CA GLY A 87 1.31 14.32 8.83
C GLY A 87 1.58 15.80 9.09
N ASP A 88 2.77 16.13 9.60
CA ASP A 88 3.19 17.53 9.81
C ASP A 88 3.14 18.35 8.51
N MET A 89 2.21 19.31 8.46
CA MET A 89 1.91 20.14 7.29
C MET A 89 2.89 21.31 7.14
N THR A 90 4.13 21.01 6.75
CA THR A 90 5.09 22.08 6.37
C THR A 90 4.81 22.57 4.94
N LYS A 91 5.06 23.85 4.66
CA LYS A 91 4.94 24.43 3.29
C LYS A 91 5.73 23.63 2.25
N LYS A 92 6.89 23.07 2.64
CA LYS A 92 7.73 22.22 1.79
C LYS A 92 7.07 20.88 1.47
N LYS A 93 6.51 20.17 2.45
CA LYS A 93 5.80 18.90 2.23
C LYS A 93 4.53 19.09 1.39
N LEU A 94 3.80 20.17 1.61
CA LEU A 94 2.65 20.57 0.79
C LEU A 94 3.05 20.80 -0.67
N LYS A 95 4.14 21.53 -0.90
CA LYS A 95 4.66 21.76 -2.24
C LYS A 95 5.10 20.46 -2.92
N ILE A 96 5.82 19.59 -2.21
CA ILE A 96 6.23 18.27 -2.71
C ILE A 96 5.01 17.39 -3.03
N HIS A 97 3.99 17.38 -2.18
CA HIS A 97 2.77 16.61 -2.42
C HIS A 97 2.01 17.08 -3.66
N ASN A 98 1.94 18.40 -3.88
CA ASN A 98 1.28 18.98 -5.05
C ASN A 98 2.09 18.81 -6.35
N GLU A 99 3.41 18.68 -6.26
CA GLU A 99 4.31 18.66 -7.42
C GLU A 99 4.89 17.26 -7.72
N PHE A 100 4.82 16.29 -6.80
CA PHE A 100 5.53 15.00 -6.93
C PHE A 100 4.88 13.80 -6.22
N ASN A 101 4.79 12.66 -6.91
CA ASN A 101 4.44 11.36 -6.33
C ASN A 101 5.66 10.77 -5.57
N TRP A 102 5.92 11.29 -4.38
CA TRP A 102 7.13 11.05 -3.57
C TRP A 102 7.12 9.80 -2.68
N THR A 103 6.05 9.01 -2.65
CA THR A 103 5.99 7.83 -1.78
C THR A 103 6.77 6.65 -2.37
N GLU A 104 7.21 5.71 -1.51
CA GLU A 104 7.82 4.45 -1.94
C GLU A 104 6.79 3.43 -2.49
N GLY A 105 5.57 3.90 -2.79
CA GLY A 105 4.44 3.11 -3.30
C GLY A 105 3.11 3.33 -2.58
N CYS A 106 3.07 4.07 -1.48
CA CYS A 106 1.81 4.43 -0.82
C CYS A 106 1.02 5.50 -1.60
N ILE A 107 -0.24 5.68 -1.28
CA ILE A 107 -1.05 6.79 -1.80
C ILE A 107 -1.15 7.84 -0.68
N ALA A 108 -0.61 9.03 -0.93
CA ALA A 108 -0.70 10.14 0.02
C ALA A 108 -1.88 11.05 -0.36
N LEU A 109 -2.65 11.47 0.65
CA LEU A 109 -3.71 12.46 0.55
C LEU A 109 -3.44 13.60 1.55
N ARG A 110 -4.10 14.75 1.41
CA ARG A 110 -4.08 15.75 2.47
C ARG A 110 -4.79 15.20 3.73
N ASN A 111 -4.45 15.76 4.89
CA ASN A 111 -4.95 15.27 6.18
C ASN A 111 -6.49 15.42 6.29
N ASP A 112 -7.05 16.48 5.73
CA ASP A 112 -8.50 16.71 5.63
C ASP A 112 -9.18 15.68 4.71
N GLU A 113 -8.63 15.46 3.51
CA GLU A 113 -9.16 14.50 2.53
C GLU A 113 -9.21 13.08 3.07
N ILE A 114 -8.12 12.61 3.70
CA ILE A 114 -8.10 11.25 4.26
C ILE A 114 -9.04 11.13 5.47
N SER A 115 -9.21 12.21 6.24
CA SER A 115 -10.15 12.22 7.36
C SER A 115 -11.60 12.12 6.87
N GLU A 116 -11.93 12.82 5.78
CA GLU A 116 -13.23 12.70 5.13
C GLU A 116 -13.45 11.30 4.55
N LEU A 117 -12.47 10.78 3.77
CA LEU A 117 -12.53 9.45 3.18
C LEU A 117 -12.75 8.36 4.25
N ARG A 118 -12.10 8.50 5.41
CA ARG A 118 -12.23 7.53 6.51
C ARG A 118 -13.66 7.37 7.02
N ASN A 119 -14.55 8.35 6.82
CA ASN A 119 -15.95 8.22 7.21
C ASN A 119 -16.72 7.19 6.36
N TYR A 120 -16.21 6.87 5.18
CA TYR A 120 -16.84 5.96 4.21
C TYR A 120 -16.13 4.61 4.08
N VAL A 121 -14.96 4.46 4.71
CA VAL A 121 -14.09 3.28 4.55
C VAL A 121 -13.99 2.50 5.86
N THR A 122 -14.30 1.20 5.78
CA THR A 122 -14.20 0.23 6.87
C THR A 122 -13.19 -0.88 6.55
N ILE A 123 -12.81 -1.70 7.53
CA ILE A 123 -11.97 -2.88 7.30
C ILE A 123 -12.68 -3.81 6.30
N GLY A 124 -11.94 -4.29 5.31
CA GLY A 124 -12.45 -5.11 4.21
C GLY A 124 -12.93 -4.30 3.00
N THR A 125 -13.02 -2.97 3.09
CA THR A 125 -13.38 -2.11 1.95
C THR A 125 -12.42 -2.34 0.79
N ARG A 126 -12.99 -2.55 -0.40
CA ARG A 126 -12.22 -2.81 -1.61
C ARG A 126 -11.65 -1.51 -2.18
N ILE A 127 -10.36 -1.51 -2.45
CA ILE A 127 -9.63 -0.43 -3.11
C ILE A 127 -9.19 -0.92 -4.48
N ILE A 128 -9.45 -0.14 -5.52
CA ILE A 128 -9.04 -0.47 -6.89
C ILE A 128 -8.03 0.59 -7.31
N ILE A 129 -6.79 0.18 -7.55
CA ILE A 129 -5.72 1.05 -8.03
C ILE A 129 -5.48 0.74 -9.50
N ARG A 130 -5.55 1.78 -10.34
CA ARG A 130 -5.40 1.71 -11.80
C ARG A 130 -4.34 2.72 -12.24
N GLU A 131 -3.70 2.45 -13.38
CA GLU A 131 -2.81 3.40 -14.07
C GLU A 131 -3.59 4.52 -14.75
#